data_AF-A0A3C1Y5L9-F1
#
_entry.id   AF-A0A3C1Y5L9-F1
#
_cell.length_a   1.000
_cell.length_b   1.000
_cell.length_c   1.000
_cell.angle_alpha   90.00
_cell.angle_beta   90.00
_cell.angle_gamma   90.00
#
_symmetry.space_group_name_H-M   'P 1'
#
loop_
_entity.id
_entity.type
_entity.pdbx_description
1 polymer ?
#
loop_
_entity_poly.entity_id
_entity_poly.type
_entity_poly.pdbx_seq_one_letter_code
_entity_poly.pdbx_strand_id
1 'polypeptide(L)'
;MVNGKELANAYSELNDPIDQYERFVEQMRLSEKGDDEAMIIDHDFIRALEYGMPPTSGMGIGMDRLVMLMTGQTTIQEVLFFPQMRPEKVAPRDKDEAFAAVGVEADWIAPVRKAGCATVAALGAAVPGKLLQELIGINKKFKLGLKAPQMEQVAAWVEAAAAATAAAGAEENN
;
A
#
# COMPACT_ATOMS: atom_id res chain seq x y z
N MET A 1 22.17 25.62 -4.04
CA MET A 1 21.94 24.51 -5.00
C MET A 1 23.25 23.81 -5.28
N VAL A 2 23.27 22.47 -5.24
CA VAL A 2 24.43 21.63 -5.61
C VAL A 2 23.93 20.46 -6.46
N ASN A 3 24.55 20.19 -7.61
CA ASN A 3 24.12 19.13 -8.55
C ASN A 3 22.62 19.18 -8.88
N GLY A 4 22.05 20.38 -9.05
CA GLY A 4 20.63 20.56 -9.34
C GLY A 4 19.68 20.25 -8.18
N LYS A 5 20.19 19.94 -6.97
CA LYS A 5 19.40 19.70 -5.76
C LYS A 5 19.55 20.84 -4.76
N GLU A 6 18.46 21.15 -4.07
CA GLU A 6 18.47 22.08 -2.94
C GLU A 6 19.05 21.38 -1.70
N LEU A 7 20.18 21.90 -1.21
CA LEU A 7 20.90 21.36 -0.06
C LEU A 7 20.59 22.12 1.23
N ALA A 8 20.43 23.43 1.12
CA ALA A 8 20.13 24.30 2.21
C ALA A 8 19.27 25.47 1.72
N ASN A 9 18.38 25.92 2.58
CA ASN A 9 17.60 27.14 2.44
C ASN A 9 17.97 28.08 3.59
N ALA A 10 18.14 29.36 3.31
CA ALA A 10 18.49 30.36 4.31
C ALA A 10 17.85 31.70 3.95
N TYR A 11 17.42 32.44 4.96
CA TYR A 11 16.79 33.74 4.80
C TYR A 11 17.02 34.60 6.05
N SER A 12 16.94 35.91 5.86
CA SER A 12 16.73 36.82 6.99
C SER A 12 15.30 36.62 7.48
N GLU A 13 15.15 36.36 8.78
CA GLU A 13 13.85 36.11 9.38
C GLU A 13 12.98 37.37 9.27
N LEU A 14 11.71 37.17 8.90
CA LEU A 14 10.73 38.25 8.97
C LEU A 14 10.33 38.43 10.43
N ASN A 15 10.75 39.55 11.01
CA ASN A 15 10.47 39.88 12.41
C ASN A 15 9.38 40.95 12.58
N ASP A 16 8.78 41.45 11.50
CA ASP A 16 7.64 42.35 11.55
C ASP A 16 6.35 41.53 11.73
N PRO A 17 5.66 41.62 12.89
CA PRO A 17 4.45 40.85 13.16
C PRO A 17 3.28 41.21 12.22
N ILE A 18 3.22 42.45 11.71
CA ILE A 18 2.13 42.90 10.84
C ILE A 18 2.30 42.28 9.45
N ASP A 19 3.51 42.39 8.87
CA ASP A 19 3.81 41.76 7.56
C ASP A 19 3.65 40.23 7.65
N GLN A 20 4.15 39.61 8.72
CA GLN A 20 4.00 38.16 8.89
C GLN A 20 2.53 37.73 8.97
N TYR A 21 1.67 38.51 9.65
CA TYR A 21 0.23 38.22 9.71
C TYR A 21 -0.44 38.37 8.34
N GLU A 22 -0.14 39.44 7.60
CA GLU A 22 -0.67 39.65 6.24
C GLU A 22 -0.30 38.50 5.30
N ARG A 23 0.94 37.98 5.41
CA ARG A 23 1.37 36.80 4.64
C ARG A 23 0.59 35.55 5.00
N PHE A 24 0.31 35.31 6.28
CA PHE A 24 -0.53 34.17 6.65
C PHE A 24 -1.97 34.31 6.15
N VAL A 25 -2.55 35.52 6.16
CA VAL A 25 -3.88 35.76 5.58
C VAL A 25 -3.90 35.44 4.08
N GLU A 26 -2.86 35.83 3.34
CA GLU A 26 -2.77 35.50 1.91
C GLU A 26 -2.58 33.99 1.69
N GLN A 27 -1.77 33.31 2.51
CA GLN A 27 -1.62 31.85 2.46
C GLN A 27 -2.95 31.13 2.71
N MET A 28 -3.73 31.56 3.71
CA MET A 28 -5.09 31.03 3.95
C MET A 28 -5.99 31.21 2.73
N ARG A 29 -5.88 32.36 2.05
CA ARG A 29 -6.64 32.66 0.83
C ARG A 29 -6.24 31.79 -0.36
N LEU A 30 -4.98 31.33 -0.39
CA LEU A 30 -4.50 30.33 -1.35
C LEU A 30 -4.98 28.93 -0.97
N SER A 31 -5.02 28.60 0.32
CA SER A 31 -5.58 27.33 0.83
C SER A 31 -7.04 27.15 0.43
N GLU A 32 -7.86 28.21 0.51
CA GLU A 32 -9.25 28.21 0.04
C GLU A 32 -9.39 27.89 -1.47
N LYS A 33 -8.32 28.08 -2.25
CA LYS A 33 -8.27 27.72 -3.68
C LYS A 33 -7.79 26.29 -3.93
N GLY A 34 -7.59 25.49 -2.87
CA GLY A 34 -7.19 24.09 -2.94
C GLY A 34 -5.68 23.86 -2.85
N ASP A 35 -4.93 24.77 -2.23
CA ASP A 35 -3.51 24.55 -1.91
C ASP A 35 -3.36 23.85 -0.56
N ASP A 36 -3.04 22.56 -0.60
CA ASP A 36 -2.87 21.69 0.57
C ASP A 36 -1.54 21.95 1.32
N GLU A 37 -0.59 22.69 0.72
CA GLU A 37 0.70 23.05 1.35
C GLU A 37 0.69 24.44 2.02
N ALA A 38 -0.43 25.16 1.92
CA ALA A 38 -0.57 26.51 2.46
C ALA A 38 -0.50 26.53 4.00
N MET A 39 0.17 27.55 4.53
CA MET A 39 0.35 27.73 5.97
C MET A 39 -0.93 28.30 6.62
N ILE A 40 -1.28 27.76 7.79
CA ILE A 40 -2.34 28.31 8.65
C ILE A 40 -1.81 29.44 9.53
N ILE A 41 -2.71 30.34 9.97
CA ILE A 41 -2.35 31.42 10.89
C ILE A 41 -2.03 30.83 12.28
N ASP A 42 -0.79 31.02 12.73
CA ASP A 42 -0.37 30.75 14.11
C ASP A 42 -0.35 32.05 14.93
N HIS A 43 -1.40 32.27 15.72
CA HIS A 43 -1.54 33.48 16.55
C HIS A 43 -0.53 33.55 17.70
N ASP A 44 -0.04 32.42 18.20
CA ASP A 44 0.94 32.42 19.29
C ASP A 44 2.33 32.76 18.73
N PHE A 45 2.66 32.34 17.51
CA PHE A 45 3.87 32.78 16.80
C PHE A 45 3.84 34.30 16.53
N ILE A 46 2.73 34.84 16.02
CA ILE A 46 2.59 36.29 15.82
C ILE A 46 2.74 37.05 17.13
N ARG A 47 2.07 36.58 18.20
CA ARG A 47 2.21 37.19 19.53
C ARG A 47 3.67 37.17 20.02
N ALA A 48 4.42 36.10 19.73
CA ALA A 48 5.83 36.03 20.07
C ALA A 48 6.66 37.10 19.32
N LEU A 49 6.35 37.36 18.04
CA LEU A 49 6.99 38.43 17.27
C LEU A 49 6.68 39.82 17.83
N GLU A 50 5.46 40.05 18.32
CA GLU A 50 5.02 41.32 18.94
C GLU A 50 5.81 41.66 20.21
N TYR A 51 6.30 40.66 20.96
CA TYR A 51 7.19 40.89 22.10
C TYR A 51 8.60 41.36 21.71
N GLY A 52 8.93 41.31 20.41
CA GLY A 52 10.17 41.82 19.85
C GLY A 52 11.17 40.72 19.54
N MET A 53 11.10 40.19 18.31
CA MET A 53 12.13 39.31 17.77
C MET A 53 13.32 40.15 17.23
N PRO A 54 14.55 39.92 17.71
CA PRO A 54 15.73 40.59 17.18
C PRO A 54 15.95 40.29 15.70
N PRO A 55 16.69 41.15 14.96
CA PRO A 55 17.13 40.82 13.61
C PRO A 55 17.90 39.49 13.61
N THR A 56 17.32 38.48 12.95
CA THR A 56 17.80 37.10 12.99
C THR A 56 17.88 36.55 11.56
N SER A 57 18.72 35.55 11.35
CA SER A 57 18.73 34.76 10.11
C SER A 57 18.64 33.29 10.45
N GLY A 58 17.81 32.57 9.70
CA GLY A 58 17.64 31.13 9.80
C GLY A 58 18.29 30.41 8.62
N MET A 59 18.68 29.16 8.86
CA MET A 59 19.15 28.24 7.83
C MET A 59 18.69 26.82 8.15
N GLY A 60 18.09 26.16 7.16
CA GLY A 60 17.79 24.74 7.19
C GLY A 60 18.71 23.99 6.22
N ILE A 61 19.29 22.87 6.67
CA ILE A 61 20.13 22.00 5.85
C ILE A 61 19.48 20.62 5.77
N GLY A 62 19.32 20.12 4.54
CA GLY A 62 18.82 18.76 4.30
C GLY A 62 19.92 17.72 4.58
N MET A 63 19.91 17.12 5.77
CA MET A 63 20.95 16.16 6.19
C MET A 63 21.04 14.94 5.28
N ASP A 64 19.92 14.35 4.87
CA ASP A 64 19.93 13.20 3.96
C ASP A 64 20.57 13.56 2.62
N ARG A 65 20.24 14.74 2.07
CA ARG A 65 20.82 15.24 0.82
C ARG A 65 22.31 15.55 0.97
N LEU A 66 22.74 16.06 2.13
CA LEU A 66 24.15 16.26 2.43
C LEU A 66 24.89 14.94 2.46
N VAL A 67 24.36 13.93 3.16
CA VAL A 67 24.97 12.59 3.23
C VAL A 67 25.01 11.97 1.84
N MET A 68 23.91 12.01 1.08
CA MET A 68 23.86 11.55 -0.33
C MET A 68 24.98 12.17 -1.17
N LEU A 69 25.19 13.48 -1.04
CA LEU A 69 26.27 14.18 -1.75
C LEU A 69 27.65 13.69 -1.29
N MET A 70 27.86 13.56 0.02
CA MET A 70 29.13 13.12 0.60
C MET A 70 29.48 11.67 0.26
N THR A 71 28.48 10.81 0.11
CA THR A 71 28.64 9.39 -0.23
C THR A 71 28.48 9.09 -1.72
N GLY A 72 28.25 10.10 -2.56
CA GLY A 72 28.05 9.93 -4.00
C GLY A 72 26.76 9.19 -4.39
N GLN A 73 25.78 9.12 -3.48
CA GLN A 73 24.52 8.41 -3.71
C GLN A 73 23.48 9.32 -4.38
N THR A 74 22.76 8.78 -5.36
CA THR A 74 21.75 9.53 -6.13
C THR A 74 20.34 9.39 -5.55
N THR A 75 20.10 8.35 -4.74
CA THR A 75 18.81 7.97 -4.14
C THR A 75 18.85 8.09 -2.61
N ILE A 76 17.81 8.66 -1.99
CA ILE A 76 17.74 8.87 -0.53
C ILE A 76 17.66 7.57 0.28
N GLN A 77 17.11 6.50 -0.32
CA GLN A 77 16.99 5.19 0.32
C GLN A 77 18.35 4.57 0.66
N GLU A 78 19.41 4.95 -0.06
CA GLU A 78 20.78 4.45 0.18
C GLU A 78 21.45 5.08 1.42
N VAL A 79 20.87 6.16 1.95
CA VAL A 79 21.42 6.86 3.14
C VAL A 79 20.51 6.75 4.37
N LEU A 80 19.43 5.97 4.27
CA LEU A 80 18.49 5.69 5.36
C LEU A 80 18.61 4.22 5.78
N PHE A 81 18.69 3.95 7.08
CA PHE A 81 18.76 2.56 7.56
C PHE A 81 17.50 1.76 7.25
N PHE A 82 16.34 2.40 7.37
CA PHE A 82 15.03 1.79 7.13
C PHE A 82 14.16 2.76 6.32
N PRO A 83 14.33 2.82 4.98
CA PRO A 83 13.53 3.69 4.15
C PRO A 83 12.06 3.24 4.15
N GLN A 84 11.14 4.19 3.98
CA GLN A 84 9.73 3.87 3.78
C GLN A 84 9.58 3.09 2.47
N MET A 85 9.13 1.84 2.57
CA MET A 85 8.86 0.97 1.42
C MET A 85 7.37 0.91 1.13
N ARG A 86 7.01 0.69 -0.14
CA ARG A 86 5.63 0.33 -0.48
C ARG A 86 5.31 -1.03 0.14
N PRO A 87 4.15 -1.18 0.82
CA PRO A 87 3.73 -2.48 1.33
C PRO A 87 3.72 -3.54 0.22
N GLU A 88 4.08 -4.76 0.57
CA GLU A 88 4.00 -5.88 -0.37
C GLU A 88 2.54 -6.13 -0.75
N LYS A 89 2.31 -6.47 -2.01
CA LYS A 89 1.00 -6.91 -2.47
C LYS A 89 0.74 -8.31 -1.92
N VAL A 90 -0.14 -8.41 -0.92
CA VAL A 90 -0.64 -9.70 -0.46
C VAL A 90 -1.60 -10.23 -1.51
N ALA A 91 -1.28 -11.39 -2.10
CA ALA A 91 -2.19 -12.06 -3.02
C ALA A 91 -3.48 -12.46 -2.27
N PRO A 92 -4.68 -12.17 -2.82
CA PRO A 92 -5.94 -12.55 -2.18
C PRO A 92 -6.01 -14.07 -2.00
N ARG A 93 -6.38 -14.50 -0.80
CA ARG A 93 -6.48 -15.90 -0.42
C ARG A 93 -7.70 -16.08 0.48
N ASP A 94 -8.64 -16.90 0.03
CA ASP A 94 -9.85 -17.17 0.81
C ASP A 94 -9.53 -18.15 1.94
N LYS A 95 -10.30 -18.06 3.02
CA LYS A 95 -10.15 -18.95 4.19
C LYS A 95 -10.61 -20.37 3.87
N ASP A 96 -10.21 -21.34 4.69
CA ASP A 96 -10.51 -22.76 4.48
C ASP A 96 -12.02 -23.03 4.51
N GLU A 97 -12.77 -22.27 5.32
CA GLU A 97 -14.23 -22.37 5.43
C GLU A 97 -14.93 -22.03 4.12
N ALA A 98 -14.38 -21.12 3.32
CA ALA A 98 -14.94 -20.75 2.01
C ALA A 98 -14.80 -21.89 1.00
N PHE A 99 -13.70 -22.63 1.04
CA PHE A 99 -13.51 -23.83 0.22
C PHE A 99 -14.39 -25.00 0.70
N ALA A 100 -14.54 -25.16 2.01
CA ALA A 100 -15.45 -26.15 2.59
C ALA A 100 -16.91 -25.90 2.20
N ALA A 101 -17.34 -24.63 2.15
CA ALA A 101 -18.69 -24.24 1.76
C ALA A 101 -19.05 -24.62 0.30
N VAL A 102 -18.05 -24.70 -0.59
CA VAL A 102 -18.24 -25.15 -1.98
C VAL A 102 -17.98 -26.65 -2.15
N GLY A 103 -17.90 -27.39 -1.05
CA GLY A 103 -17.81 -28.85 -1.03
C GLY A 103 -16.39 -29.40 -1.20
N VAL A 104 -15.35 -28.56 -1.17
CA VAL A 104 -13.95 -29.04 -1.20
C VAL A 104 -13.63 -29.66 0.16
N GLU A 105 -13.22 -30.93 0.13
CA GLU A 105 -12.81 -31.66 1.33
C GLU A 105 -11.57 -31.03 1.96
N ALA A 106 -11.47 -31.01 3.30
CA ALA A 106 -10.37 -30.37 4.04
C ALA A 106 -8.97 -30.81 3.55
N ASP A 107 -8.84 -32.10 3.24
CA ASP A 107 -7.58 -32.69 2.75
C ASP A 107 -7.19 -32.18 1.36
N TRP A 108 -8.16 -31.71 0.56
CA TRP A 108 -7.96 -31.20 -0.80
C TRP A 108 -7.80 -29.67 -0.86
N ILE A 109 -8.12 -28.92 0.19
CA ILE A 109 -7.99 -27.45 0.22
C ILE A 109 -6.54 -27.01 -0.04
N ALA A 110 -5.56 -27.60 0.65
CA ALA A 110 -4.16 -27.25 0.47
C ALA A 110 -3.63 -27.64 -0.94
N PRO A 111 -3.92 -28.84 -1.48
CA PRO A 111 -3.65 -29.18 -2.87
C PRO A 111 -4.30 -28.26 -3.91
N VAL A 112 -5.57 -27.87 -3.73
CA VAL A 112 -6.30 -26.96 -4.63
C VAL A 112 -5.63 -25.59 -4.70
N ARG A 113 -5.21 -25.05 -3.55
CA ARG A 113 -4.42 -23.81 -3.51
C ARG A 113 -3.07 -23.94 -4.21
N LYS A 114 -2.43 -25.10 -4.07
CA LYS A 114 -1.15 -25.40 -4.72
C LYS A 114 -1.28 -25.61 -6.22
N ALA A 115 -2.48 -25.95 -6.70
CA ALA A 115 -2.84 -25.95 -8.13
C ALA A 115 -3.15 -24.53 -8.66
N GLY A 116 -2.96 -23.48 -7.85
CA GLY A 116 -3.15 -22.08 -8.29
C GLY A 116 -4.54 -21.51 -7.99
N CYS A 117 -5.44 -22.28 -7.39
CA CYS A 117 -6.75 -21.81 -6.96
C CYS A 117 -6.69 -21.29 -5.51
N ALA A 118 -6.06 -20.13 -5.31
CA ALA A 118 -5.91 -19.53 -3.98
C ALA A 118 -7.23 -18.95 -3.41
N THR A 119 -8.21 -18.69 -4.27
CA THR A 119 -9.55 -18.19 -3.95
C THR A 119 -10.63 -19.11 -4.53
N VAL A 120 -11.83 -19.07 -3.96
CA VAL A 120 -13.04 -19.74 -4.47
C VAL A 120 -13.37 -19.20 -5.87
N ALA A 121 -13.19 -17.90 -6.12
CA ALA A 121 -13.34 -17.33 -7.45
C ALA A 121 -12.37 -17.96 -8.47
N ALA A 122 -11.10 -18.17 -8.09
CA ALA A 122 -10.12 -18.84 -8.96
C ALA A 122 -10.48 -20.31 -9.20
N LEU A 123 -11.04 -20.99 -8.19
CA LEU A 123 -11.56 -22.35 -8.33
C LEU A 123 -12.76 -22.39 -9.29
N GLY A 124 -13.70 -21.44 -9.20
CA GLY A 124 -14.87 -21.36 -10.08
C GLY A 124 -14.52 -21.05 -11.54
N ALA A 125 -13.38 -20.40 -11.78
CA ALA A 125 -12.85 -20.15 -13.12
C ALA A 125 -11.94 -21.27 -13.66
N ALA A 126 -11.67 -22.31 -12.86
CA ALA A 126 -10.78 -23.39 -13.25
C ALA A 126 -11.45 -24.35 -14.24
N VAL A 127 -10.64 -25.01 -15.08
CA VAL A 127 -11.11 -26.08 -15.97
C VAL A 127 -11.05 -27.41 -15.21
N PRO A 128 -12.17 -28.12 -14.94
CA PRO A 128 -12.20 -29.30 -14.07
C PRO A 128 -11.20 -30.40 -14.46
N GLY A 129 -11.10 -30.72 -15.76
CA GLY A 129 -10.20 -31.76 -16.24
C GLY A 129 -8.71 -31.42 -16.06
N LYS A 130 -8.34 -30.13 -16.20
CA LYS A 130 -6.98 -29.66 -15.96
C LYS A 130 -6.67 -29.65 -14.46
N LEU A 131 -7.60 -29.15 -13.65
CA LEU A 131 -7.49 -29.13 -12.20
C LEU A 131 -7.33 -30.55 -11.65
N LEU A 132 -8.10 -31.53 -12.13
CA LEU A 132 -7.97 -32.93 -11.73
C LEU A 132 -6.57 -33.49 -12.03
N GLN A 133 -6.03 -33.24 -13.22
CA GLN A 133 -4.68 -33.70 -13.59
C GLN A 133 -3.60 -33.08 -12.68
N GLU A 134 -3.72 -31.79 -12.38
CA GLU A 134 -2.81 -31.09 -11.47
C GLU A 134 -2.92 -31.62 -10.04
N LEU A 135 -4.14 -31.87 -9.53
CA LEU A 135 -4.39 -32.44 -8.21
C LEU A 135 -3.82 -33.87 -8.07
N ILE A 136 -4.00 -34.73 -9.09
CA ILE A 136 -3.38 -36.05 -9.12
C ILE A 136 -1.85 -35.94 -9.14
N GLY A 137 -1.32 -34.99 -9.94
CA GLY A 137 0.10 -34.70 -10.00
C GLY A 137 0.68 -34.25 -8.66
N ILE A 138 -0.02 -33.36 -7.95
CA ILE A 138 0.34 -32.87 -6.61
C ILE A 138 0.29 -34.01 -5.60
N ASN A 139 -0.78 -34.82 -5.59
CA ASN A 139 -0.91 -35.96 -4.69
C ASN A 139 0.25 -36.96 -4.84
N LYS A 140 0.65 -37.26 -6.08
CA LYS A 140 1.82 -38.11 -6.37
C LYS A 140 3.14 -37.43 -5.98
N LYS A 141 3.35 -36.18 -6.38
CA LYS A 141 4.60 -35.43 -6.16
C LYS A 141 4.91 -35.24 -4.68
N PHE A 142 3.90 -34.95 -3.88
CA PHE A 142 4.03 -34.73 -2.43
C PHE A 142 3.70 -35.96 -1.59
N LYS A 143 3.41 -37.11 -2.22
CA LYS A 143 3.11 -38.39 -1.54
C LYS A 143 2.02 -38.24 -0.47
N LEU A 144 0.94 -37.54 -0.80
CA LEU A 144 -0.10 -37.20 0.19
C LEU A 144 -0.95 -38.40 0.59
N GLY A 145 -0.93 -39.49 -0.19
CA GLY A 145 -1.68 -40.72 0.13
C GLY A 145 -3.20 -40.56 0.06
N LEU A 146 -3.69 -39.43 -0.45
CA LEU A 146 -5.11 -39.12 -0.54
C LEU A 146 -5.76 -39.97 -1.64
N LYS A 147 -7.00 -40.40 -1.41
CA LYS A 147 -7.82 -41.01 -2.47
C LYS A 147 -8.06 -39.96 -3.55
N ALA A 148 -7.61 -40.25 -4.78
CA ALA A 148 -7.74 -39.30 -5.88
C ALA A 148 -9.22 -38.93 -6.11
N PRO A 149 -9.54 -37.63 -6.28
CA PRO A 149 -10.91 -37.20 -6.49
C PRO A 149 -11.35 -37.65 -7.88
N GLN A 150 -12.65 -37.85 -8.06
CA GLN A 150 -13.21 -38.20 -9.37
C GLN A 150 -13.48 -36.93 -10.20
N MET A 151 -13.63 -37.09 -11.52
CA MET A 151 -13.92 -35.95 -12.41
C MET A 151 -15.20 -35.23 -12.01
N GLU A 152 -16.23 -35.99 -11.66
CA GLU A 152 -17.54 -35.49 -11.23
C GLU A 152 -17.42 -34.66 -9.94
N GLN A 153 -16.55 -35.08 -9.03
CA GLN A 153 -16.30 -34.39 -7.76
C GLN A 153 -15.60 -33.04 -7.98
N VAL A 154 -14.57 -33.02 -8.83
CA VAL A 154 -13.86 -31.77 -9.17
C VAL A 154 -14.76 -30.84 -9.97
N ALA A 155 -15.60 -31.36 -10.87
CA ALA A 155 -16.59 -30.57 -11.60
C ALA A 155 -17.60 -29.91 -10.65
N ALA A 156 -18.10 -30.66 -9.65
CA ALA A 156 -19.00 -30.13 -8.64
C ALA A 156 -18.36 -29.00 -7.81
N TRP A 157 -17.08 -29.13 -7.44
CA TRP A 157 -16.35 -28.07 -6.73
C TRP A 157 -16.24 -26.78 -7.55
N VAL A 158 -15.91 -26.90 -8.84
CA VAL A 158 -15.80 -25.76 -9.75
C VAL A 158 -17.16 -25.09 -9.96
N GLU A 159 -18.22 -25.87 -10.17
CA GLU A 159 -19.57 -25.35 -10.36
C GLU A 159 -20.09 -24.64 -9.10
N ALA A 160 -19.93 -25.26 -7.92
CA ALA A 160 -20.31 -24.66 -6.65
C ALA A 160 -19.52 -23.36 -6.36
N ALA A 161 -18.23 -23.34 -6.71
CA ALA A 161 -17.38 -22.16 -6.57
C ALA A 161 -17.76 -21.03 -7.53
N ALA A 162 -18.13 -21.35 -8.77
CA ALA A 162 -18.65 -20.38 -9.73
C ALA A 162 -19.99 -19.79 -9.26
N ALA A 163 -20.90 -20.62 -8.74
CA ALA A 163 -22.18 -20.17 -8.19
C ALA A 163 -22.01 -19.25 -6.96
N ALA A 164 -21.12 -19.62 -6.03
CA ALA A 164 -20.82 -18.81 -4.85
C ALA A 164 -20.23 -17.44 -5.22
N THR A 165 -19.37 -17.40 -6.25
CA THR A 165 -18.76 -16.15 -6.73
C THR A 165 -19.79 -15.25 -7.41
N ALA A 166 -20.73 -15.83 -8.18
CA ALA A 166 -21.82 -15.08 -8.80
C ALA A 166 -22.80 -14.49 -7.78
N ALA A 167 -23.07 -15.20 -6.68
CA ALA A 167 -23.91 -14.70 -5.59
C ALA A 167 -23.26 -13.52 -4.84
N ALA A 168 -21.96 -13.61 -4.55
CA ALA A 168 -21.23 -12.52 -3.87
C ALA A 168 -21.18 -11.22 -4.70
N GLY A 169 -21.05 -11.31 -6.02
CA GLY A 169 -21.08 -10.14 -6.91
C GLY A 169 -22.45 -9.47 -7.08
N ALA A 170 -23.54 -10.12 -6.65
CA ALA A 170 -24.88 -9.56 -6.69
C ALA A 170 -25.22 -8.74 -5.43
N GLU A 171 -24.59 -9.03 -4.29
CA GLU A 171 -24.77 -8.28 -3.03
C GLU A 171 -24.00 -6.95 -3.00
N GLU A 172 -22.93 -6.78 -3.77
CA GLU A 172 -22.13 -5.54 -3.83
C GLU A 172 -22.78 -4.41 -4.67
N ASN A 173 -23.87 -4.70 -5.39
CA ASN A 173 -24.56 -3.75 -6.30
C ASN A 173 -25.95 -3.30 -5.80
N ASN A 174 -26.23 -3.45 -4.50
CA ASN A 174 -27.47 -3.01 -3.86
C ASN A 174 -27.16 -2.20 -2.58
#